data_AF-A0A974C6V4-F1
#
_entry.id   AF-A0A974C6V4-F1
#
_cell.length_a   1.000
_cell.length_b   1.000
_cell.length_c   1.000
_cell.angle_alpha   90.00
_cell.angle_beta   90.00
_cell.angle_gamma   90.00
#
_symmetry.space_group_name_H-M   'P 1'
#
loop_
_entity.id
_entity.type
_entity.pdbx_description
1 polymer ?
#
loop_
_entity_poly.entity_id
_entity_poly.type
_entity_poly.pdbx_seq_one_letter_code
_entity_poly.pdbx_strand_id
1 'polypeptide(L)'
;MAKLTLKQEGDDGPDVRGGSGDILLVHATETDRKDLVLYFEAFLTTYRTFISPEELIQKLQYRYERFCHFQDTFKQRVSKNTFFVLVRVVDELCLVEMTDEILKLLMELVFRLVCKGELSLARILRKNILEKVENKRMLHHANSALKPLAARGVAAR
;
A
#
# COMPACT_ATOMS: atom_id res chain seq x y z
N MET A 1 -10.15 23.53 -0.07
CA MET A 1 -9.01 23.16 0.82
C MET A 1 -9.47 22.01 1.69
N ALA A 2 -8.80 20.85 1.67
CA ALA A 2 -9.11 19.74 2.57
C ALA A 2 -8.32 19.93 3.88
N LYS A 3 -8.99 19.83 5.04
CA LYS A 3 -8.39 19.98 6.37
C LYS A 3 -8.78 18.81 7.24
N LEU A 4 -7.89 18.39 8.15
CA LEU A 4 -8.23 17.45 9.21
C LEU A 4 -9.18 18.12 10.20
N THR A 5 -10.19 17.38 10.61
CA THR A 5 -11.00 17.69 11.79
C THR A 5 -10.27 17.12 12.99
N LEU A 6 -9.88 17.98 13.92
CA LEU A 6 -9.18 17.59 15.14
C LEU A 6 -10.14 17.59 16.33
N LYS A 7 -9.79 16.85 17.38
CA LYS A 7 -10.54 16.91 18.65
C LYS A 7 -10.46 18.30 19.28
N GLN A 8 -11.48 18.66 20.06
CA GLN A 8 -11.48 19.89 20.84
C GLN A 8 -10.76 19.69 22.18
N GLU A 9 -10.39 20.78 22.86
CA GLU A 9 -9.83 20.68 24.20
C GLU A 9 -10.90 20.17 25.17
N GLY A 10 -10.59 19.13 25.94
CA GLY A 10 -11.52 18.48 26.87
C GLY A 10 -12.33 17.32 26.30
N ASP A 11 -12.28 17.09 24.99
CA ASP A 11 -12.91 15.95 24.32
C ASP A 11 -12.11 14.67 24.49
N ASP A 12 -12.79 13.55 24.78
CA ASP A 12 -12.16 12.23 24.86
C ASP A 12 -11.92 11.61 23.47
N GLY A 13 -10.84 10.84 23.34
CA GLY A 13 -10.47 10.09 22.13
C GLY A 13 -9.31 10.67 21.31
N PRO A 14 -9.11 10.15 20.08
CA PRO A 14 -7.93 10.43 19.25
C PRO A 14 -7.94 11.85 18.68
N ASP A 15 -6.75 12.38 18.41
CA ASP A 15 -6.57 13.75 17.93
C ASP A 15 -7.21 14.00 16.56
N VAL A 16 -7.15 13.02 15.65
CA VAL A 16 -7.82 13.10 14.35
C VAL A 16 -9.23 12.53 14.46
N ARG A 17 -10.23 13.38 14.26
CA ARG A 17 -11.66 13.02 14.24
C ARG A 17 -12.17 12.69 12.84
N GLY A 18 -11.56 13.25 11.80
CA GLY A 18 -11.97 12.97 10.43
C GLY A 18 -11.31 13.85 9.38
N GLY A 19 -11.63 13.59 8.12
CA GLY A 19 -11.10 14.30 6.96
C GLY A 19 -11.45 13.55 5.66
N SER A 20 -11.16 14.15 4.51
CA SER A 20 -11.21 13.43 3.23
C SER A 20 -10.13 12.35 3.16
N GLY A 21 -10.33 11.31 2.34
CA GLY A 21 -9.33 10.24 2.16
C GLY A 21 -7.93 10.77 1.81
N ASP A 22 -7.85 11.82 0.98
CA ASP A 22 -6.59 12.46 0.62
C ASP A 22 -5.87 13.06 1.83
N ILE A 23 -6.57 13.78 2.71
CA ILE A 23 -5.91 14.41 3.87
C ILE A 23 -5.54 13.36 4.92
N LEU A 24 -6.31 12.27 5.03
CA LEU A 24 -5.99 11.13 5.89
C LEU A 24 -4.72 10.40 5.41
N LEU A 25 -4.54 10.25 4.10
CA LEU A 25 -3.33 9.71 3.48
C LEU A 25 -2.14 10.65 3.67
N VAL A 26 -2.31 11.95 3.47
CA VAL A 26 -1.27 12.95 3.75
C VAL A 26 -0.81 12.82 5.19
N HIS A 27 -1.74 12.73 6.14
CA HIS A 27 -1.44 12.54 7.55
C HIS A 27 -0.72 11.21 7.82
N ALA A 28 -1.16 10.09 7.22
CA ALA A 28 -0.48 8.79 7.34
C ALA A 28 0.97 8.82 6.86
N THR A 29 1.31 9.75 5.96
CA THR A 29 2.64 9.90 5.35
C THR A 29 3.43 11.09 5.90
N GLU A 30 2.93 11.77 6.93
CA GLU A 30 3.69 12.79 7.64
C GLU A 30 4.84 12.18 8.43
N THR A 31 5.88 12.98 8.62
CA THR A 31 7.07 12.60 9.38
C THR A 31 7.04 13.35 10.71
N ASP A 32 7.49 12.71 11.79
CA ASP A 32 7.85 13.37 13.06
C ASP A 32 6.73 13.57 14.12
N ARG A 33 5.90 12.56 14.39
CA ARG A 33 5.04 12.50 15.60
C ARG A 33 4.99 11.10 16.20
N LYS A 34 5.04 10.98 17.53
CA LYS A 34 5.00 9.69 18.24
C LYS A 34 3.66 8.96 18.05
N ASP A 35 2.61 9.74 17.90
CA ASP A 35 1.21 9.36 17.76
C ASP A 35 0.86 8.90 16.33
N LEU A 36 1.75 9.13 15.35
CA LEU A 36 1.58 8.65 13.97
C LEU A 36 1.63 7.13 13.87
N VAL A 37 2.34 6.42 14.76
CA VAL A 37 2.40 4.95 14.71
C VAL A 37 1.00 4.36 14.94
N LEU A 38 0.30 4.83 15.97
CA LEU A 38 -1.08 4.40 16.27
C LEU A 38 -2.04 4.78 15.16
N TYR A 39 -1.95 6.01 14.65
CA TYR A 39 -2.77 6.44 13.52
C TYR A 39 -2.51 5.58 12.28
N PHE A 40 -1.25 5.27 11.99
CA PHE A 40 -0.86 4.50 10.82
C PHE A 40 -1.41 3.08 10.86
N GLU A 41 -1.30 2.39 12.00
CA GLU A 41 -1.89 1.06 12.18
C GLU A 41 -3.42 1.08 12.05
N ALA A 42 -4.08 2.11 12.62
CA ALA A 42 -5.52 2.29 12.44
C ALA A 42 -5.90 2.54 10.96
N PHE A 43 -5.11 3.37 10.26
CA PHE A 43 -5.30 3.66 8.84
C PHE A 43 -5.15 2.39 7.99
N LEU A 44 -4.07 1.63 8.16
CA LEU A 44 -3.82 0.39 7.41
C LEU A 44 -4.93 -0.66 7.64
N THR A 45 -5.45 -0.74 8.86
CA THR A 45 -6.52 -1.66 9.21
C THR A 45 -7.87 -1.27 8.59
N THR A 46 -8.13 0.03 8.41
CA THR A 46 -9.49 0.53 8.11
C THR A 46 -9.65 1.23 6.76
N TYR A 47 -8.57 1.51 6.02
CA TYR A 47 -8.64 2.30 4.79
C TYR A 47 -9.63 1.75 3.76
N ARG A 48 -9.77 0.42 3.70
CA ARG A 48 -10.65 -0.28 2.76
C ARG A 48 -12.12 0.14 2.85
N THR A 49 -12.52 0.74 3.98
CA THR A 49 -13.88 1.26 4.18
C THR A 49 -14.17 2.53 3.39
N PHE A 50 -13.14 3.26 2.95
CA PHE A 50 -13.29 4.55 2.28
C PHE A 50 -12.41 4.74 1.03
N ILE A 51 -11.44 3.86 0.77
CA ILE A 51 -10.60 3.88 -0.43
C ILE A 51 -10.19 2.46 -0.83
N SER A 52 -10.21 2.15 -2.12
CA SER A 52 -9.74 0.85 -2.61
C SER A 52 -8.22 0.72 -2.49
N PRO A 53 -7.67 -0.50 -2.34
CA PRO A 53 -6.22 -0.68 -2.29
C PRO A 53 -5.51 -0.16 -3.54
N GLU A 54 -6.10 -0.36 -4.72
CA GLU A 54 -5.57 0.13 -5.98
C GLU A 54 -5.47 1.66 -5.99
N GLU A 55 -6.57 2.35 -5.64
CA GLU A 55 -6.60 3.81 -5.60
C GLU A 55 -5.63 4.36 -4.54
N LEU A 56 -5.53 3.70 -3.39
CA LEU A 56 -4.58 4.08 -2.34
C LEU A 56 -3.12 3.98 -2.83
N ILE A 57 -2.77 2.88 -3.51
CA ILE A 57 -1.43 2.69 -4.09
C ILE A 57 -1.14 3.77 -5.14
N GLN A 58 -2.09 4.08 -6.02
CA GLN A 58 -1.94 5.14 -7.03
C GLN A 58 -1.70 6.51 -6.39
N LYS A 59 -2.47 6.87 -5.35
CA LYS A 59 -2.29 8.15 -4.63
C LYS A 59 -0.96 8.22 -3.88
N LEU A 60 -0.53 7.14 -3.25
CA LEU A 60 0.78 7.06 -2.57
C LEU A 60 1.93 7.19 -3.58
N GLN A 61 1.82 6.51 -4.72
CA GLN A 61 2.78 6.62 -5.79
C GLN A 61 2.86 8.05 -6.35
N TYR A 62 1.71 8.66 -6.65
CA TYR A 62 1.64 10.05 -7.11
C TYR A 62 2.34 11.00 -6.13
N ARG A 63 2.06 10.84 -4.82
CA ARG A 63 2.71 11.64 -3.77
C ARG A 63 4.22 11.39 -3.73
N TYR A 64 4.68 10.13 -3.81
CA TYR A 64 6.11 9.81 -3.85
C TYR A 64 6.80 10.52 -5.03
N GLU A 65 6.25 10.37 -6.25
CA GLU A 65 6.81 10.97 -7.47
C GLU A 65 6.83 12.50 -7.42
N ARG A 66 5.82 13.09 -6.78
CA ARG A 66 5.75 14.52 -6.57
C ARG A 66 6.90 15.03 -5.72
N PHE A 67 7.30 14.31 -4.66
CA PHE A 67 8.29 14.80 -3.70
C PHE A 67 9.72 14.28 -3.94
N CYS A 68 9.92 13.16 -4.63
CA CYS A 68 11.23 12.49 -4.72
C CYS A 68 12.29 13.26 -5.51
N HIS A 69 11.90 14.19 -6.40
CA HIS A 69 12.83 14.97 -7.21
C HIS A 69 13.31 16.27 -6.54
N PHE A 70 12.76 16.61 -5.37
CA PHE A 70 13.16 17.82 -4.68
C PHE A 70 14.50 17.63 -3.95
N GLN A 71 15.37 18.64 -4.02
CA GLN A 71 16.62 18.69 -3.24
C GLN A 71 16.41 19.07 -1.78
N ASP A 72 15.19 19.50 -1.43
CA ASP A 72 14.79 19.85 -0.07
C ASP A 72 14.75 18.61 0.83
N THR A 73 15.52 18.64 1.93
CA THR A 73 15.65 17.53 2.88
C THR A 73 14.31 17.10 3.47
N PHE A 74 13.41 18.04 3.73
CA PHE A 74 12.10 17.74 4.28
C PHE A 74 11.24 17.00 3.24
N LYS A 75 11.21 17.49 2.00
CA LYS A 75 10.49 16.84 0.89
C LYS A 75 11.04 15.44 0.59
N GLN A 76 12.35 15.25 0.66
CA GLN A 76 12.95 13.92 0.54
C GLN A 76 12.54 12.98 1.68
N ARG A 77 12.42 13.50 2.91
CA ARG A 77 11.92 12.71 4.05
C ARG A 77 10.47 12.29 3.81
N VAL A 78 9.62 13.22 3.35
CA VAL A 78 8.23 12.94 2.99
C VAL A 78 8.14 11.89 1.88
N SER A 79 8.94 11.97 0.82
CA SER A 79 8.91 10.95 -0.24
C SER A 79 9.34 9.58 0.28
N LYS A 80 10.41 9.50 1.09
CA LYS A 80 10.85 8.23 1.69
C LYS A 80 9.79 7.63 2.60
N ASN A 81 9.15 8.45 3.43
CA ASN A 81 8.07 8.00 4.32
C ASN A 81 6.84 7.54 3.52
N THR A 82 6.46 8.29 2.48
CA THR A 82 5.37 7.91 1.57
C THR A 82 5.65 6.55 0.93
N PHE A 83 6.89 6.32 0.50
CA PHE A 83 7.29 5.03 -0.07
C PHE A 83 7.22 3.90 0.97
N PHE A 84 7.65 4.15 2.21
CA PHE A 84 7.55 3.17 3.29
C PHE A 84 6.08 2.79 3.58
N VAL A 85 5.19 3.77 3.61
CA VAL A 85 3.75 3.54 3.72
C VAL A 85 3.23 2.71 2.56
N LEU A 86 3.63 3.01 1.31
CA LEU A 86 3.27 2.19 0.15
C LEU A 86 3.70 0.74 0.32
N VAL A 87 4.94 0.49 0.73
CA VAL A 87 5.43 -0.88 0.97
C VAL A 87 4.59 -1.59 2.04
N ARG A 88 4.23 -0.92 3.13
CA ARG A 88 3.36 -1.49 4.18
C ARG A 88 1.95 -1.78 3.68
N VAL A 89 1.36 -0.90 2.87
CA VAL A 89 0.06 -1.16 2.24
C VAL A 89 0.13 -2.42 1.36
N VAL A 90 1.17 -2.54 0.53
CA VAL A 90 1.37 -3.73 -0.33
C VAL A 90 1.59 -5.00 0.50
N ASP A 91 2.35 -4.89 1.59
CA ASP A 91 2.60 -5.98 2.53
C ASP A 91 1.31 -6.50 3.20
N GLU A 92 0.34 -5.62 3.46
CA GLU A 92 -0.95 -5.97 4.06
C GLU A 92 -2.06 -6.24 3.04
N LEU A 93 -1.74 -6.24 1.73
CA LEU A 93 -2.71 -6.70 0.73
C LEU A 93 -3.05 -8.16 0.95
N CYS A 94 -4.34 -8.45 0.98
CA CYS A 94 -4.84 -9.81 0.91
C CYS A 94 -4.53 -10.38 -0.49
N LEU A 95 -4.33 -11.70 -0.59
CA LEU A 95 -3.97 -12.35 -1.86
C LEU A 95 -5.00 -12.13 -2.98
N VAL A 96 -6.27 -11.96 -2.61
CA VAL A 96 -7.37 -11.66 -3.52
C VAL A 96 -7.36 -10.21 -4.03
N GLU A 97 -6.75 -9.30 -3.27
CA GLU A 97 -6.63 -7.88 -3.65
C GLU A 97 -5.44 -7.65 -4.58
N MET A 98 -4.50 -8.61 -4.69
CA MET A 98 -3.40 -8.54 -5.65
C MET A 98 -3.92 -8.85 -7.06
N THR A 99 -4.50 -7.85 -7.71
CA THR A 99 -4.97 -7.90 -9.11
C THR A 99 -3.80 -7.72 -10.09
N ASP A 100 -4.04 -8.01 -11.38
CA ASP A 100 -3.03 -7.81 -12.42
C ASP A 100 -2.76 -6.32 -12.64
N GLU A 101 -3.76 -5.46 -12.43
CA GLU A 101 -3.64 -4.00 -12.47
C GLU A 101 -2.72 -3.49 -11.37
N ILE A 102 -2.92 -3.93 -10.11
CA ILE A 102 -2.03 -3.59 -8.99
C ILE A 102 -0.62 -4.13 -9.25
N LEU A 103 -0.49 -5.38 -9.71
CA LEU A 103 0.82 -5.95 -10.03
C LEU A 103 1.55 -5.12 -11.08
N LYS A 104 0.86 -4.70 -12.14
CA LYS A 104 1.41 -3.85 -13.21
C LYS A 104 1.86 -2.49 -12.66
N LEU A 105 1.04 -1.83 -11.84
CA LEU A 105 1.37 -0.55 -11.19
C LEU A 105 2.65 -0.67 -10.36
N LEU A 106 2.73 -1.70 -9.52
CA LEU A 106 3.88 -1.92 -8.64
C LEU A 106 5.15 -2.26 -9.42
N MET A 107 5.05 -3.08 -10.47
CA MET A 107 6.19 -3.42 -11.33
C MET A 107 6.69 -2.22 -12.14
N GLU A 108 5.78 -1.36 -12.61
CA GLU A 108 6.15 -0.10 -13.28
C GLU A 108 6.86 0.86 -12.31
N LEU A 109 6.42 0.92 -11.05
CA LEU A 109 7.10 1.68 -10.01
C LEU A 109 8.52 1.11 -9.74
N VAL A 110 8.68 -0.20 -9.61
CA VAL A 110 10.00 -0.85 -9.47
C VAL A 110 10.90 -0.47 -10.65
N PHE A 111 10.40 -0.56 -11.88
CA PHE A 111 11.16 -0.18 -13.07
C PHE A 111 11.63 1.29 -13.00
N ARG A 112 10.73 2.22 -12.68
CA ARG A 112 11.08 3.65 -12.50
C ARG A 112 12.16 3.86 -11.43
N LEU A 113 12.09 3.15 -10.30
CA LEU A 113 13.09 3.25 -9.24
C LEU A 113 14.47 2.78 -9.73
N VAL A 114 14.51 1.69 -10.49
CA VAL A 114 15.76 1.18 -11.11
C VAL A 114 16.33 2.21 -12.08
N CYS A 115 15.51 2.78 -12.96
CA CYS A 115 15.96 3.82 -13.90
C CYS A 115 16.52 5.06 -13.21
N LYS A 116 16.02 5.39 -12.00
CA LYS A 116 16.49 6.53 -11.20
C LYS A 116 17.68 6.20 -10.27
N GLY A 117 18.10 4.93 -10.20
CA GLY A 117 19.18 4.49 -9.32
C GLY A 117 18.77 4.26 -7.86
N GLU A 118 17.48 4.28 -7.54
CA GLU A 118 16.93 4.05 -6.19
C GLU A 118 16.88 2.54 -5.84
N LEU A 119 18.03 1.87 -5.93
CA LEU A 119 18.11 0.41 -5.89
C LEU A 119 17.65 -0.21 -4.57
N SER A 120 17.88 0.48 -3.45
CA SER A 120 17.44 0.03 -2.12
C SER A 120 15.92 -0.04 -2.03
N LEU A 121 15.22 0.99 -2.52
CA LEU A 121 13.75 1.04 -2.54
C LEU A 121 13.18 0.02 -3.53
N ALA A 122 13.77 -0.06 -4.74
CA ALA A 122 13.38 -1.02 -5.76
C ALA A 122 13.47 -2.47 -5.23
N ARG A 123 14.56 -2.79 -4.52
CA ARG A 123 14.78 -4.13 -3.96
C ARG A 123 13.72 -4.51 -2.93
N ILE A 124 13.39 -3.59 -2.01
CA ILE A 124 12.39 -3.85 -0.96
C ILE A 124 11.03 -4.11 -1.59
N LEU A 125 10.59 -3.23 -2.49
CA LEU A 125 9.28 -3.38 -3.14
C LEU A 125 9.22 -4.64 -4.01
N ARG A 126 10.26 -4.91 -4.81
CA ARG A 126 10.33 -6.13 -5.64
C ARG A 126 10.26 -7.40 -4.79
N LYS A 127 10.96 -7.43 -3.65
CA LYS A 127 10.92 -8.58 -2.74
C LYS A 127 9.48 -8.82 -2.26
N ASN A 128 8.80 -7.76 -1.81
CA ASN A 128 7.43 -7.86 -1.33
C ASN A 128 6.46 -8.37 -2.42
N ILE A 129 6.56 -7.83 -3.64
CA ILE A 129 5.76 -8.28 -4.79
C ILE A 129 5.98 -9.77 -5.06
N LEU A 130 7.23 -10.22 -5.12
CA LEU A 130 7.55 -11.63 -5.41
C LEU A 130 7.00 -12.58 -4.35
N GLU A 131 7.11 -12.22 -3.07
CA GLU A 131 6.53 -12.99 -1.96
C GLU A 131 5.01 -13.09 -2.10
N LYS A 132 4.31 -11.99 -2.41
CA LYS A 132 2.85 -11.99 -2.62
C LYS A 132 2.42 -12.83 -3.82
N VAL A 133 3.13 -12.72 -4.95
CA VAL A 133 2.84 -13.49 -6.17
C VAL A 133 3.06 -14.97 -5.94
N GLU A 134 4.15 -15.36 -5.26
CA GLU A 134 4.42 -16.77 -4.95
C GLU A 134 3.36 -17.34 -4.00
N ASN A 135 2.96 -16.59 -2.97
CA ASN A 135 1.89 -17.00 -2.07
C ASN A 135 0.55 -17.22 -2.80
N LYS A 136 0.20 -16.31 -3.73
CA LYS A 136 -1.00 -16.44 -4.57
C LYS A 136 -0.91 -17.70 -5.45
N ARG A 137 0.26 -17.95 -6.04
CA ARG A 137 0.53 -19.14 -6.87
C ARG A 137 0.40 -20.43 -6.05
N MET A 138 0.98 -20.51 -4.85
CA MET A 138 0.85 -21.67 -3.96
C MET A 138 -0.61 -21.95 -3.60
N LEU A 139 -1.38 -20.90 -3.27
CA LEU A 139 -2.81 -21.04 -2.95
C LEU A 139 -3.63 -21.57 -4.14
N HIS A 140 -3.34 -21.10 -5.36
CA HIS A 140 -3.96 -21.65 -6.57
C HIS A 140 -3.63 -23.14 -6.78
N HIS A 141 -2.37 -23.55 -6.56
CA HIS A 141 -2.00 -24.97 -6.66
C HIS A 141 -2.69 -25.83 -5.60
N ALA A 142 -2.73 -25.39 -4.34
CA ALA A 142 -3.42 -26.10 -3.27
C ALA A 142 -4.92 -26.28 -3.59
N ASN A 143 -5.58 -25.20 -4.04
CA ASN A 143 -6.98 -25.26 -4.46
C ASN A 143 -7.20 -26.18 -5.67
N SER A 144 -6.25 -26.25 -6.61
CA SER A 144 -6.33 -27.19 -7.73
C SER A 144 -6.09 -28.64 -7.31
N ALA A 145 -5.26 -28.89 -6.30
CA ALA A 145 -4.99 -30.23 -5.77
C ALA A 145 -6.15 -30.77 -4.92
N LEU A 146 -6.86 -29.89 -4.22
CA LEU A 146 -8.05 -30.19 -3.43
C LEU A 146 -9.32 -30.41 -4.27
N LYS A 147 -9.28 -30.16 -5.60
CA LYS A 147 -10.40 -30.50 -6.48
C LYS A 147 -10.56 -32.03 -6.52
N PRO A 148 -11.71 -32.58 -6.09
CA PRO A 148 -11.92 -34.02 -6.11
C PRO A 148 -11.79 -34.55 -7.55
N LEU A 149 -11.30 -35.79 -7.70
CA LEU A 149 -11.12 -36.44 -9.01
C LEU A 149 -12.42 -36.41 -9.84
N ALA A 150 -13.59 -36.47 -9.20
CA ALA A 150 -14.90 -36.35 -9.84
C ALA A 150 -15.15 -34.99 -10.54
N ALA A 151 -14.49 -33.91 -10.11
CA ALA A 151 -14.57 -32.60 -10.73
C ALA A 151 -13.59 -32.43 -11.91
N ARG A 152 -12.70 -33.40 -12.12
CA ARG A 152 -11.77 -33.45 -13.26
C ARG A 152 -12.43 -34.31 -14.32
N GLY A 153 -13.26 -33.68 -15.17
CA GLY A 153 -14.03 -34.37 -16.20
C GLY A 153 -13.16 -35.37 -16.97
N VAL A 154 -13.50 -36.66 -16.88
CA VAL A 154 -12.86 -37.71 -17.67
C VAL A 154 -13.65 -37.80 -18.96
N ALA A 155 -13.00 -37.56 -20.11
CA ALA A 155 -13.61 -37.84 -21.40
C ALA A 155 -13.84 -39.35 -21.48
N ALA A 156 -15.12 -39.77 -21.43
CA ALA A 156 -15.49 -41.13 -21.74
C ALA A 156 -15.15 -41.38 -23.22
N ARG A 157 -14.23 -42.31 -23.47
CA ARG A 157 -13.97 -42.85 -24.80
C ARG A 157 -14.94 -43.98 -25.09
#